data_AF-A0A6G5QF86-F1
#
_entry.id   AF-A0A6G5QF86-F1
#
_cell.length_a   1.000
_cell.length_b   1.000
_cell.length_c   1.000
_cell.angle_alpha   90.00
_cell.angle_beta   90.00
_cell.angle_gamma   90.00
#
_symmetry.space_group_name_H-M   'P 1'
#
loop_
_entity.id
_entity.type
_entity.pdbx_description
1 polymer ?
#
loop_
_entity_poly.entity_id
_entity_poly.type
_entity_poly.pdbx_seq_one_letter_code
_entity_poly.pdbx_strand_id
1 'polypeptide(L)'
;MGLDEKIYSLKQLFLANVLKFCTQNPKITNKDYLVEIFDEIFNQIVTNSANLESTKTKISSLDEQTFSAVLNFALLNLILSCNDKDDLLGLVGNVRTFVSSLEKQEPEESLVYEHPINSFKRMQDDGTDIVFLNLYDGVNISYQGHIVEIDDSSVVFSVDIMQILAMKQEKNAYIVKNSHLAKHIKAEILEINIADECVRLGNFTYIDKMSASLRTSPRVHPSSFTRVKLTGKELSLNGNIYDISKGGLSVLGSQDLKFDEKEILNANFDIFLDSSEPTNINLELELVAQINYNGFMRYCMQLTPNNDTKVFENFIDRRVDETLEELRKQVNLYR
;
A
#
# COMPACT_ATOMS: atom_id res chain seq x y z
N MET A 1 30.41 24.67 22.52
CA MET A 1 29.18 25.40 22.17
C MET A 1 28.23 25.26 23.34
N GLY A 2 27.68 26.36 23.84
CA GLY A 2 26.66 26.29 24.90
C GLY A 2 25.39 25.59 24.42
N LEU A 3 24.57 25.08 25.34
CA LEU A 3 23.29 24.44 24.99
C LEU A 3 22.38 25.39 24.18
N ASP A 4 22.33 26.67 24.57
CA ASP A 4 21.54 27.70 23.89
C ASP A 4 22.04 27.99 22.47
N GLU A 5 23.36 28.03 22.26
CA GLU A 5 23.96 28.20 20.92
C GLU A 5 23.64 27.00 20.00
N LYS A 6 23.59 25.79 20.57
CA LYS A 6 23.24 24.56 19.87
C LYS A 6 21.79 24.52 19.45
N ILE A 7 20.88 24.86 20.35
CA ILE A 7 19.46 24.99 20.06
C ILE A 7 19.24 26.05 18.97
N TYR A 8 19.92 27.20 19.08
CA TYR A 8 19.84 28.25 18.07
C TYR A 8 20.32 27.79 16.69
N SER A 9 21.44 27.07 16.61
CA SER A 9 21.97 26.54 15.35
C SER A 9 21.01 25.51 14.72
N LEU A 10 20.46 24.59 15.52
CA LEU A 10 19.47 23.61 15.06
C LEU A 10 18.18 24.28 14.56
N LYS A 11 17.75 25.36 15.24
CA LYS A 11 16.60 26.15 14.83
C LYS A 11 16.80 26.78 13.46
N GLN A 12 17.94 27.43 13.25
CA GLN A 12 18.26 28.04 11.96
C GLN A 12 18.27 27.00 10.84
N LEU A 13 18.84 25.82 11.10
CA LEU A 13 18.87 24.73 10.14
C LEU A 13 17.47 24.17 9.84
N PHE A 14 16.65 24.00 10.87
CA PHE A 14 15.26 23.56 10.72
C PHE A 14 14.46 24.50 9.83
N LEU A 15 14.51 25.81 10.10
CA LEU A 15 13.79 26.82 9.33
C LEU A 15 14.35 26.98 7.91
N ALA A 16 15.67 26.86 7.74
CA ALA A 16 16.29 26.85 6.42
C ALA A 16 15.80 25.67 5.56
N ASN A 17 15.59 24.50 6.16
CA ASN A 17 15.04 23.33 5.47
C ASN A 17 13.57 23.51 5.09
N VAL A 18 12.76 24.14 5.95
CA VAL A 18 11.38 24.53 5.61
C VAL A 18 11.36 25.48 4.41
N LEU A 19 12.18 26.54 4.45
CA LEU A 19 12.27 27.51 3.35
C LEU A 19 12.77 26.87 2.05
N LYS A 20 13.75 25.95 2.15
CA LYS A 20 14.28 25.18 1.02
C LYS A 20 13.17 24.34 0.38
N PHE A 21 12.41 23.58 1.18
CA PHE A 21 11.28 22.79 0.68
C PHE A 21 10.24 23.66 -0.01
N CYS A 22 9.83 24.77 0.62
CA CYS A 22 8.90 25.73 0.04
C CYS A 22 9.41 26.34 -1.27
N THR A 23 10.73 26.56 -1.39
CA THR A 23 11.34 27.11 -2.62
C THR A 23 11.37 26.10 -3.75
N GLN A 24 11.58 24.82 -3.45
CA GLN A 24 11.56 23.73 -4.41
C GLN A 24 10.14 23.35 -4.87
N ASN A 25 9.10 23.78 -4.15
CA ASN A 25 7.70 23.46 -4.42
C ASN A 25 6.91 24.73 -4.79
N PRO A 26 6.87 25.13 -6.08
CA PRO A 26 6.28 26.41 -6.52
C PRO A 26 4.77 26.55 -6.28
N LYS A 27 4.06 25.45 -5.97
CA LYS A 27 2.65 25.45 -5.57
C LYS A 27 2.42 26.02 -4.17
N ILE A 28 3.47 26.12 -3.35
CA ILE A 28 3.41 26.67 -1.99
C ILE A 28 3.60 28.19 -2.07
N THR A 29 2.50 28.94 -1.99
CA THR A 29 2.51 30.41 -2.09
C THR A 29 2.74 31.11 -0.76
N ASN A 30 2.52 30.43 0.37
CA ASN A 30 2.45 31.06 1.71
C ASN A 30 3.72 30.77 2.54
N LYS A 31 4.90 30.98 1.93
CA LYS A 31 6.18 30.51 2.48
C LYS A 31 6.52 31.16 3.83
N ASP A 32 6.31 32.46 3.97
CA ASP A 32 6.60 33.20 5.21
C ASP A 32 5.70 32.75 6.36
N TYR A 33 4.42 32.47 6.06
CA TYR A 33 3.47 31.95 7.03
C TYR A 33 3.83 30.53 7.51
N LEU A 34 4.32 29.68 6.59
CA LEU A 34 4.83 28.36 6.96
C LEU A 34 6.09 28.44 7.83
N VAL A 35 7.02 29.34 7.52
CA VAL A 35 8.21 29.54 8.35
C VAL A 35 7.83 30.01 9.76
N GLU A 36 6.83 30.89 9.91
CA GLU A 36 6.31 31.33 11.21
C GLU A 36 5.73 30.14 12.01
N ILE A 37 4.87 29.33 11.40
CA ILE A 37 4.27 28.15 12.05
C ILE A 37 5.36 27.16 12.48
N PHE A 38 6.36 26.95 11.62
CA PHE A 38 7.43 26.01 11.90
C PHE A 38 8.41 26.54 12.96
N ASP A 39 8.57 27.86 13.11
CA ASP A 39 9.29 28.45 14.25
C ASP A 39 8.63 28.06 15.58
N GLU A 40 7.30 28.16 15.65
CA GLU A 40 6.53 27.74 16.82
C GLU A 40 6.66 26.24 17.09
N ILE A 41 6.55 25.41 16.05
CA ILE A 41 6.71 23.95 16.15
C ILE A 41 8.09 23.59 16.69
N PHE A 42 9.16 24.21 16.18
CA PHE A 42 10.51 23.96 16.67
C PHE A 42 10.64 24.30 18.16
N ASN A 43 10.14 25.48 18.56
CA ASN A 43 10.16 25.89 19.96
C ASN A 43 9.38 24.90 20.85
N GLN A 44 8.26 24.35 20.36
CA GLN A 44 7.46 23.34 21.07
C GLN A 44 8.20 22.01 21.21
N ILE A 45 8.87 21.54 20.16
CA ILE A 45 9.69 20.32 20.19
C ILE A 45 10.83 20.47 21.20
N VAL A 46 11.56 21.59 21.19
CA VAL A 46 12.70 21.76 22.12
C VAL A 46 12.23 21.92 23.58
N THR A 47 11.10 22.60 23.81
CA THR A 47 10.57 22.83 25.16
C THR A 47 9.71 21.69 25.70
N ASN A 48 9.36 20.70 24.86
CA ASN A 48 8.38 19.65 25.15
C ASN A 48 7.08 20.23 25.76
N SER A 49 6.59 21.35 25.20
CA SER A 49 5.45 22.06 25.76
C SER A 49 4.12 21.43 25.35
N ALA A 50 3.22 21.25 26.32
CA ALA A 50 1.90 20.63 26.11
C ALA A 50 0.82 21.59 25.58
N ASN A 51 1.13 22.89 25.46
CA ASN A 51 0.14 23.89 25.01
C ASN A 51 0.18 24.04 23.48
N LEU A 52 -0.69 23.30 22.81
CA LEU A 52 -0.73 23.20 21.35
C LEU A 52 -1.93 23.90 20.72
N GLU A 53 -2.84 24.47 21.51
CA GLU A 53 -4.13 24.99 21.01
C GLU A 53 -3.95 26.11 19.96
N SER A 54 -3.02 27.04 20.20
CA SER A 54 -2.73 28.11 19.24
C SER A 54 -2.11 27.60 17.94
N THR A 55 -1.15 26.67 18.04
CA THR A 55 -0.44 26.11 16.89
C THR A 55 -1.33 25.14 16.11
N LYS A 56 -2.16 24.33 16.78
CA LYS A 56 -3.19 23.46 16.16
C LYS A 56 -4.20 24.27 15.33
N THR A 57 -4.60 25.44 15.83
CA THR A 57 -5.49 26.34 15.07
C THR A 57 -4.82 26.84 13.80
N LYS A 58 -3.54 27.23 13.87
CA LYS A 58 -2.75 27.65 12.69
C LYS A 58 -2.54 26.49 11.71
N ILE A 59 -2.18 25.29 12.21
CA ILE A 59 -2.01 24.07 11.41
C ILE A 59 -3.31 23.71 10.68
N SER A 60 -4.46 23.80 11.36
CA SER A 60 -5.77 23.45 10.77
C SER A 60 -6.19 24.37 9.62
N SER A 61 -5.55 25.53 9.47
CA SER A 61 -5.76 26.45 8.34
C SER A 61 -4.91 26.12 7.11
N LEU A 62 -3.99 25.15 7.22
CA LEU A 62 -3.13 24.70 6.13
C LEU A 62 -3.74 23.49 5.42
N ASP A 63 -3.36 23.34 4.16
CA ASP A 63 -3.56 22.08 3.42
C ASP A 63 -2.80 20.94 4.11
N GLU A 64 -3.51 19.90 4.52
CA GLU A 64 -3.00 18.78 5.33
C GLU A 64 -1.84 18.07 4.64
N GLN A 65 -1.95 17.84 3.33
CA GLN A 65 -0.93 17.17 2.53
C GLN A 65 0.37 18.01 2.48
N THR A 66 0.23 19.31 2.23
CA THR A 66 1.36 20.26 2.21
C THR A 66 2.01 20.35 3.58
N PHE A 67 1.22 20.50 4.65
CA PHE A 67 1.75 20.58 6.01
C PHE A 67 2.53 19.32 6.40
N SER A 68 1.95 18.13 6.15
CA SER A 68 2.60 16.85 6.44
C SER A 68 3.91 16.68 5.66
N ALA A 69 3.94 17.04 4.37
CA ALA A 69 5.15 16.94 3.56
C ALA A 69 6.28 17.86 4.06
N VAL A 70 5.96 19.12 4.41
CA VAL A 70 6.93 20.08 4.96
C VAL A 70 7.41 19.62 6.34
N LEU A 71 6.50 19.12 7.20
CA LEU A 71 6.80 18.64 8.54
C LEU A 71 7.77 17.46 8.50
N ASN A 72 7.47 16.45 7.69
CA ASN A 72 8.33 15.29 7.51
C ASN A 72 9.72 15.67 7.00
N PHE A 73 9.79 16.55 6.00
CA PHE A 73 11.06 17.01 5.47
C PHE A 73 11.90 17.76 6.52
N ALA A 74 11.30 18.68 7.27
CA ALA A 74 11.99 19.47 8.27
C ALA A 74 12.47 18.62 9.47
N LEU A 75 11.62 17.70 9.95
CA LEU A 75 11.96 16.80 11.06
C LEU A 75 13.06 15.80 10.68
N LEU A 76 13.01 15.22 9.48
CA LEU A 76 14.05 14.30 9.00
C LEU A 76 15.41 14.98 8.98
N ASN A 77 15.49 16.17 8.38
CA ASN A 77 16.74 16.91 8.29
C ASN A 77 17.24 17.37 9.65
N LEU A 78 16.34 17.69 10.59
CA LEU A 78 16.70 18.02 11.96
C LEU A 78 17.36 16.83 12.67
N ILE A 79 16.76 15.64 12.58
CA ILE A 79 17.31 14.41 13.16
C ILE A 79 18.68 14.07 12.55
N LEU A 80 18.81 14.17 11.22
CA LEU A 80 20.08 13.92 10.52
C LEU A 80 21.20 14.90 10.86
N SER A 81 20.86 16.07 11.43
CA SER A 81 21.82 17.11 11.79
C SER A 81 22.36 16.98 13.23
N CYS A 82 21.87 16.00 13.99
CA CYS A 82 22.37 15.70 15.33
C CYS A 82 23.58 14.77 15.25
N ASN A 83 24.76 15.28 15.60
CA ASN A 83 26.04 14.53 15.56
C ASN A 83 26.32 13.71 16.83
N ASP A 84 25.56 13.90 17.91
CA ASP A 84 25.75 13.24 19.20
C ASP A 84 24.52 12.37 19.54
N LYS A 85 24.78 11.18 20.08
CA LYS A 85 23.80 10.14 20.35
C LYS A 85 22.81 10.54 21.45
N ASP A 86 23.27 11.27 22.46
CA ASP A 86 22.43 11.65 23.60
C ASP A 86 21.47 12.80 23.24
N ASP A 87 21.93 13.77 22.44
CA ASP A 87 21.07 14.83 21.89
C ASP A 87 20.02 14.26 20.93
N LEU A 88 20.39 13.26 20.14
CA LEU A 88 19.50 12.59 19.20
C LEU A 88 18.38 11.85 19.94
N LEU A 89 18.68 11.15 21.04
CA LEU A 89 17.66 10.44 21.83
C LEU A 89 16.65 11.40 22.49
N GLY A 90 17.12 12.51 23.06
CA GLY A 90 16.25 13.52 23.66
C GLY A 90 15.36 14.21 22.63
N LEU A 91 15.94 14.62 21.50
CA LEU A 91 15.19 15.31 20.44
C LEU A 91 14.18 14.38 19.76
N VAL A 92 14.55 13.13 19.45
CA VAL A 92 13.63 12.13 18.89
C VAL A 92 12.47 11.85 19.85
N GLY A 93 12.73 11.79 21.16
CA GLY A 93 11.69 11.67 22.18
C GLY A 93 10.69 12.82 22.11
N ASN A 94 11.18 14.07 22.06
CA ASN A 94 10.33 15.25 21.99
C ASN A 94 9.55 15.35 20.67
N VAL A 95 10.19 15.00 19.54
CA VAL A 95 9.52 14.95 18.24
C VAL A 95 8.37 13.95 18.27
N ARG A 96 8.58 12.76 18.84
CA ARG A 96 7.51 11.77 19.01
C ARG A 96 6.36 12.31 19.84
N THR A 97 6.66 12.94 20.99
CA THR A 97 5.63 13.55 21.84
C THR A 97 4.84 14.63 21.09
N PHE A 98 5.51 15.49 20.33
CA PHE A 98 4.87 16.51 19.51
C PHE A 98 3.96 15.88 18.44
N VAL A 99 4.45 14.91 17.67
CA VAL A 99 3.64 14.25 16.62
C VAL A 99 2.41 13.56 17.22
N SER A 100 2.58 12.78 18.30
CA SER A 100 1.45 12.12 18.98
C SER A 100 0.42 13.11 19.52
N SER A 101 0.82 14.35 19.81
CA SER A 101 -0.11 15.38 20.29
C SER A 101 -0.95 16.02 19.17
N LEU A 102 -0.55 15.86 17.91
CA LEU A 102 -1.31 16.30 16.74
C LEU A 102 -2.42 15.30 16.38
N GLU A 103 -2.23 14.02 16.67
CA GLU A 103 -3.17 12.93 16.34
C GLU A 103 -4.29 12.84 17.41
N LYS A 104 -5.57 12.87 16.99
CA LYS A 104 -6.75 12.74 17.89
C LYS A 104 -7.13 11.29 18.21
N GLN A 105 -6.37 10.30 17.75
CA GLN A 105 -6.58 8.88 17.99
C GLN A 105 -5.22 8.20 18.23
N GLU A 106 -5.24 7.01 18.85
CA GLU A 106 -4.05 6.21 19.17
C GLU A 106 -2.99 6.20 18.04
N PRO A 107 -1.69 6.16 18.38
CA PRO A 107 -0.63 6.44 17.43
C PRO A 107 -0.61 5.38 16.33
N GLU A 108 -1.17 5.70 15.16
CA GLU A 108 -0.72 5.06 13.93
C GLU A 108 0.65 5.65 13.61
N GLU A 109 1.68 4.79 13.56
CA GLU A 109 3.08 5.15 13.39
C GLU A 109 3.36 6.01 12.14
N SER A 110 3.10 7.31 12.23
CA SER A 110 3.61 8.37 11.37
C SER A 110 5.07 8.67 11.73
N LEU A 111 5.90 7.62 11.74
CA LEU A 111 7.34 7.77 11.78
C LEU A 111 7.81 8.44 10.49
N VAL A 112 8.74 9.37 10.65
CA VAL A 112 9.50 10.02 9.58
C VAL A 112 10.26 8.94 8.80
N TYR A 113 9.68 8.45 7.71
CA TYR A 113 10.38 7.51 6.84
C TYR A 113 11.31 8.29 5.92
N GLU A 114 12.55 7.81 5.82
CA GLU A 114 13.47 8.31 4.83
C GLU A 114 12.90 8.12 3.42
N HIS A 115 13.17 9.11 2.55
CA HIS A 115 12.75 9.07 1.17
C HIS A 115 13.23 7.78 0.48
N PRO A 116 12.36 7.01 -0.20
CA PRO A 116 12.69 5.70 -0.78
C PRO A 116 13.96 5.67 -1.64
N ILE A 117 14.22 6.73 -2.42
CA ILE A 117 15.44 6.86 -3.24
C ILE A 117 16.72 6.67 -2.43
N ASN A 118 16.79 7.21 -1.21
CA ASN A 118 17.99 7.07 -0.40
C ASN A 118 18.16 5.64 0.13
N SER A 119 17.04 4.98 0.45
CA SER A 119 17.05 3.55 0.77
C SER A 119 17.55 2.72 -0.41
N PHE A 120 17.09 3.03 -1.64
CA PHE A 120 17.57 2.34 -2.84
C PHE A 120 19.06 2.56 -3.10
N LYS A 121 19.59 3.77 -2.87
CA LYS A 121 21.04 4.04 -2.97
C LYS A 121 21.84 3.12 -2.04
N ARG A 122 21.45 3.03 -0.77
CA ARG A 122 22.10 2.11 0.17
C ARG A 122 21.96 0.65 -0.23
N MET A 123 20.78 0.25 -0.71
CA MET A 123 20.57 -1.12 -1.20
C MET A 123 21.47 -1.43 -2.40
N GLN A 124 21.68 -0.48 -3.31
CA GLN A 124 22.61 -0.63 -4.44
C GLN A 124 24.06 -0.79 -3.94
N ASP A 125 24.48 0.06 -2.99
CA ASP A 125 25.81 -0.02 -2.39
C ASP A 125 26.07 -1.36 -1.67
N ASP A 126 25.04 -1.86 -0.98
CA ASP A 126 25.08 -3.14 -0.25
C ASP A 126 24.85 -4.37 -1.16
N GLY A 127 24.55 -4.17 -2.45
CA GLY A 127 24.22 -5.26 -3.39
C GLY A 127 22.96 -6.04 -2.98
N THR A 128 21.98 -5.38 -2.36
CA THR A 128 20.75 -6.00 -1.85
C THR A 128 19.67 -6.05 -2.92
N ASP A 129 19.13 -7.25 -3.15
CA ASP A 129 18.03 -7.46 -4.09
C ASP A 129 16.70 -6.91 -3.58
N ILE A 130 15.85 -6.53 -4.53
CA ILE A 130 14.51 -6.00 -4.27
C ILE A 130 13.51 -7.08 -4.62
N VAL A 131 12.56 -7.34 -3.73
CA VAL A 131 11.45 -8.25 -4.01
C VAL A 131 10.23 -7.45 -4.41
N PHE A 132 9.73 -7.70 -5.62
CA PHE A 132 8.46 -7.19 -6.09
C PHE A 132 7.34 -8.20 -5.83
N LEU A 133 6.13 -7.71 -5.57
CA LEU A 133 4.95 -8.56 -5.39
C LEU A 133 3.73 -7.87 -5.99
N ASN A 134 3.29 -8.37 -7.14
CA ASN A 134 2.11 -7.90 -7.84
C ASN A 134 1.10 -9.05 -8.00
N LEU A 135 -0.12 -8.71 -8.42
CA LEU A 135 -1.16 -9.66 -8.77
C LEU A 135 -1.38 -9.71 -10.27
N TYR A 136 -1.49 -10.92 -10.82
CA TYR A 136 -2.00 -11.16 -12.17
C TYR A 136 -3.26 -12.02 -12.06
N ASP A 137 -4.42 -11.45 -12.38
CA ASP A 137 -5.76 -12.05 -12.14
C ASP A 137 -5.93 -12.66 -10.74
N GLY A 138 -5.34 -12.00 -9.74
CA GLY A 138 -5.43 -12.37 -8.34
C GLY A 138 -4.43 -13.43 -7.87
N VAL A 139 -3.56 -13.92 -8.76
CA VAL A 139 -2.41 -14.77 -8.44
C VAL A 139 -1.18 -13.91 -8.12
N ASN A 140 -0.48 -14.25 -7.05
CA ASN A 140 0.75 -13.57 -6.65
C ASN A 140 1.88 -13.84 -7.66
N ILE A 141 2.41 -12.78 -8.25
CA ILE A 141 3.62 -12.78 -9.07
C ILE A 141 4.70 -12.06 -8.28
N SER A 142 5.75 -12.80 -7.94
CA SER A 142 6.79 -12.37 -7.01
C SER A 142 8.16 -12.75 -7.54
N TYR A 143 8.91 -11.74 -7.97
CA TYR A 143 10.27 -11.90 -8.48
C TYR A 143 11.23 -10.92 -7.78
N GLN A 144 12.49 -11.34 -7.71
CA GLN A 144 13.59 -10.45 -7.37
C GLN A 144 13.89 -9.54 -8.57
N GLY A 145 14.29 -8.32 -8.27
CA GLY A 145 14.83 -7.38 -9.24
C GLY A 145 16.05 -6.65 -8.67
N HIS A 146 16.80 -6.02 -9.56
CA HIS A 146 18.05 -5.34 -9.25
C HIS A 146 17.99 -3.89 -9.71
N ILE A 147 18.65 -3.00 -8.97
CA ILE A 147 18.78 -1.59 -9.34
C ILE A 147 19.81 -1.48 -10.46
N VAL A 148 19.39 -0.93 -11.60
CA VAL A 148 20.25 -0.64 -12.74
C VAL A 148 20.76 0.80 -12.68
N GLU A 149 19.84 1.76 -12.43
CA GLU A 149 20.13 3.19 -12.43
C GLU A 149 19.26 3.89 -11.38
N ILE A 150 19.82 4.86 -10.67
CA ILE A 150 19.09 5.73 -9.73
C ILE A 150 19.25 7.17 -10.16
N ASP A 151 18.12 7.84 -10.38
CA ASP A 151 18.03 9.29 -10.57
C ASP A 151 17.50 9.98 -9.30
N ASP A 152 17.38 11.31 -9.35
CA ASP A 152 16.88 12.11 -8.23
C ASP A 152 15.45 11.76 -7.80
N SER A 153 14.61 11.31 -8.74
CA SER A 153 13.18 11.03 -8.50
C SER A 153 12.68 9.69 -9.06
N SER A 154 13.54 8.93 -9.73
CA SER A 154 13.16 7.66 -10.36
C SER A 154 14.27 6.62 -10.23
N VAL A 155 13.90 5.34 -10.38
CA VAL A 155 14.85 4.22 -10.36
C VAL A 155 14.50 3.26 -11.48
N VAL A 156 15.51 2.81 -12.20
CA VAL A 156 15.40 1.73 -13.19
C VAL A 156 15.73 0.41 -12.51
N PHE A 157 14.81 -0.54 -12.60
CA PHE A 157 14.99 -1.90 -12.10
C PHE A 157 15.01 -2.89 -13.26
N SER A 158 15.94 -3.83 -13.23
CA SER A 158 15.87 -5.05 -14.05
C SER A 158 15.08 -6.10 -13.28
N VAL A 159 14.09 -6.72 -13.93
CA VAL A 159 13.18 -7.68 -13.31
C VAL A 159 12.53 -8.58 -14.37
N ASP A 160 12.18 -9.81 -13.98
CA ASP A 160 11.55 -10.79 -14.87
C ASP A 160 10.30 -10.24 -15.59
N ILE A 161 10.14 -10.57 -16.87
CA ILE A 161 9.04 -10.08 -17.73
C ILE A 161 7.66 -10.44 -17.13
N MET A 162 7.50 -11.60 -16.47
CA MET A 162 6.23 -11.95 -15.80
C MET A 162 5.87 -10.92 -14.74
N GLN A 163 6.86 -10.44 -13.97
CA GLN A 163 6.65 -9.39 -12.98
C GLN A 163 6.26 -8.08 -13.66
N ILE A 164 6.95 -7.68 -14.73
CA ILE A 164 6.65 -6.46 -15.49
C ILE A 164 5.20 -6.48 -16.01
N LEU A 165 4.75 -7.63 -16.54
CA LEU A 165 3.39 -7.80 -17.01
C LEU A 165 2.36 -7.74 -15.86
N ALA A 166 2.67 -8.31 -14.69
CA ALA A 166 1.83 -8.18 -13.50
C ALA A 166 1.75 -6.73 -13.00
N MET A 167 2.88 -6.01 -12.95
CA MET A 167 2.92 -4.57 -12.65
C MET A 167 2.04 -3.78 -13.61
N LYS A 168 2.16 -4.04 -14.92
CA LYS A 168 1.36 -3.38 -15.96
C LYS A 168 -0.14 -3.62 -15.76
N GLN A 169 -0.54 -4.83 -15.38
CA GLN A 169 -1.94 -5.16 -15.09
C GLN A 169 -2.49 -4.39 -13.88
N GLU A 170 -1.71 -4.29 -12.79
CA GLU A 170 -2.09 -3.50 -11.61
C GLU A 170 -1.84 -2.00 -11.75
N LYS A 171 -1.23 -1.57 -12.86
CA LYS A 171 -0.85 -0.19 -13.20
C LYS A 171 0.14 0.45 -12.21
N ASN A 172 0.70 -0.33 -11.28
CA ASN A 172 1.61 0.10 -10.24
C ASN A 172 2.60 -1.02 -9.94
N ALA A 173 3.78 -0.67 -9.47
CA ALA A 173 4.72 -1.62 -8.91
C ALA A 173 4.62 -1.62 -7.38
N TYR A 174 4.78 -2.80 -6.80
CA TYR A 174 4.70 -3.01 -5.36
C TYR A 174 5.98 -3.71 -4.88
N ILE A 175 6.69 -3.06 -3.97
CA ILE A 175 7.96 -3.54 -3.41
C ILE A 175 7.73 -4.02 -1.98
N VAL A 176 8.24 -5.21 -1.68
CA VAL A 176 8.12 -5.84 -0.37
C VAL A 176 9.11 -5.20 0.59
N LYS A 177 8.65 -4.91 1.81
CA LYS A 177 9.49 -4.39 2.90
C LYS A 177 10.66 -5.33 3.20
N ASN A 178 11.79 -4.79 3.61
CA ASN A 178 13.00 -5.54 3.92
C ASN A 178 13.82 -4.79 4.99
N SER A 179 15.08 -5.17 5.20
CA SER A 179 15.97 -4.51 6.16
C SER A 179 16.21 -3.02 5.91
N HIS A 180 16.11 -2.57 4.65
CA HIS A 180 16.34 -1.18 4.24
C HIS A 180 15.04 -0.40 4.05
N LEU A 181 13.92 -1.10 3.90
CA LEU A 181 12.59 -0.55 3.68
C LEU A 181 11.68 -0.91 4.85
N ALA A 182 11.45 0.06 5.75
CA ALA A 182 10.63 -0.15 6.95
C ALA A 182 9.18 -0.57 6.62
N LYS A 183 8.65 -0.15 5.47
CA LYS A 183 7.32 -0.46 4.96
C LYS A 183 7.39 -0.90 3.51
N HIS A 184 6.30 -1.49 3.05
CA HIS A 184 6.11 -1.78 1.63
C HIS A 184 6.08 -0.47 0.85
N ILE A 185 6.45 -0.51 -0.43
CA ILE A 185 6.39 0.67 -1.30
C ILE A 185 5.44 0.40 -2.45
N LYS A 186 4.60 1.38 -2.76
CA LYS A 186 3.89 1.51 -4.02
C LYS A 186 4.65 2.51 -4.90
N ALA A 187 4.83 2.18 -6.18
CA ALA A 187 5.45 3.07 -7.15
C ALA A 187 4.63 3.15 -8.44
N GLU A 188 4.69 4.30 -9.10
CA GLU A 188 4.13 4.49 -10.43
C GLU A 188 5.10 3.96 -11.49
N ILE A 189 4.54 3.36 -12.54
CA ILE A 189 5.30 2.89 -13.69
C ILE A 189 5.45 4.07 -14.65
N LEU A 190 6.68 4.59 -14.77
CA LEU A 190 6.98 5.70 -15.68
C LEU A 190 7.28 5.20 -17.09
N GLU A 191 8.02 4.09 -17.18
CA GLU A 191 8.43 3.49 -18.46
C GLU A 191 8.62 1.98 -18.29
N ILE A 192 8.30 1.22 -19.34
CA ILE A 192 8.59 -0.21 -19.44
C ILE A 192 9.44 -0.43 -20.69
N ASN A 193 10.58 -1.09 -20.52
CA ASN A 193 11.38 -1.60 -21.61
C ASN A 193 11.45 -3.13 -21.49
N ILE A 194 10.57 -3.82 -22.24
CA ILE A 194 10.48 -5.29 -22.18
C ILE A 194 11.72 -5.95 -22.80
N ALA A 195 12.32 -5.33 -23.82
CA ALA A 195 13.48 -5.91 -24.53
C ALA A 195 14.71 -6.03 -23.60
N ASP A 196 14.91 -5.03 -22.74
CA ASP A 196 15.98 -5.01 -21.74
C ASP A 196 15.54 -5.56 -20.37
N GLU A 197 14.32 -6.12 -20.27
CA GLU A 197 13.71 -6.62 -19.03
C GLU A 197 13.79 -5.58 -17.89
N CYS A 198 13.51 -4.32 -18.22
CA CYS A 198 13.64 -3.19 -17.31
C CYS A 198 12.34 -2.39 -17.14
N VAL A 199 12.18 -1.80 -15.96
CA VAL A 199 11.08 -0.89 -15.62
C VAL A 199 11.62 0.33 -14.89
N ARG A 200 11.21 1.52 -15.32
CA ARG A 200 11.49 2.79 -14.63
C ARG A 200 10.31 3.13 -13.74
N LEU A 201 10.57 3.27 -12.44
CA LEU A 201 9.58 3.56 -11.43
C LEU A 201 9.83 4.93 -10.79
N GLY A 202 8.75 5.59 -10.37
CA GLY A 202 8.79 6.87 -9.66
C GLY A 202 7.63 7.03 -8.70
N ASN A 203 7.51 8.23 -8.10
CA ASN A 203 6.42 8.57 -7.17
C ASN A 203 6.25 7.53 -6.04
N PHE A 204 7.38 7.12 -5.45
CA PHE A 204 7.44 6.10 -4.42
C PHE A 204 6.71 6.53 -3.14
N THR A 205 5.75 5.73 -2.71
CA THR A 205 4.95 5.97 -1.50
C THR A 205 4.99 4.74 -0.60
N TYR A 206 5.31 4.92 0.68
CA TYR A 206 5.20 3.84 1.66
C TYR A 206 3.73 3.47 1.89
N ILE A 207 3.45 2.18 2.00
CA ILE A 207 2.12 1.65 2.30
C ILE A 207 2.20 0.70 3.50
N ASP A 208 1.22 0.80 4.40
CA ASP A 208 1.21 0.02 5.65
C ASP A 208 0.86 -1.44 5.43
N LYS A 209 -0.04 -1.69 4.47
CA LYS A 209 -0.57 -3.03 4.21
C LYS A 209 -0.50 -3.31 2.73
N MET A 210 0.13 -4.43 2.41
CA MET A 210 0.02 -5.06 1.09
C MET A 210 -0.91 -6.26 1.25
N SER A 211 -2.21 -6.09 1.04
CA SER A 211 -3.19 -7.14 1.34
C SER A 211 -2.91 -8.47 0.62
N ALA A 212 -2.22 -8.44 -0.52
CA ALA A 212 -1.76 -9.64 -1.23
C ALA A 212 -0.76 -10.48 -0.41
N SER A 213 0.13 -9.85 0.37
CA SER A 213 1.14 -10.54 1.18
C SER A 213 0.58 -11.16 2.47
N LEU A 214 -0.63 -10.74 2.89
CA LEU A 214 -1.28 -11.23 4.11
C LEU A 214 -2.18 -12.45 3.88
N ARG A 215 -2.42 -12.84 2.62
CA ARG A 215 -3.34 -13.92 2.27
C ARG A 215 -2.65 -15.27 2.37
N THR A 216 -3.33 -16.24 2.97
CA THR A 216 -2.91 -17.65 3.01
C THR A 216 -3.15 -18.38 1.69
N SER A 217 -4.09 -17.91 0.87
CA SER A 217 -4.38 -18.45 -0.46
C SER A 217 -4.66 -17.32 -1.47
N PRO A 218 -4.26 -17.46 -2.75
CA PRO A 218 -4.63 -16.54 -3.82
C PRO A 218 -6.15 -16.35 -3.94
N ARG A 219 -6.57 -15.16 -4.41
CA ARG A 219 -7.97 -14.86 -4.75
C ARG A 219 -8.08 -14.79 -6.26
N VAL A 220 -8.25 -15.94 -6.90
CA VAL A 220 -8.29 -16.03 -8.36
C VAL A 220 -9.59 -15.45 -8.91
N HIS A 221 -9.50 -14.82 -10.07
CA HIS A 221 -10.69 -14.47 -10.86
C HIS A 221 -11.15 -15.70 -11.67
N PRO A 222 -12.47 -15.98 -11.73
CA PRO A 222 -13.00 -17.00 -12.63
C PRO A 222 -12.62 -16.71 -14.08
N SER A 223 -12.28 -17.75 -14.85
CA SER A 223 -11.94 -17.64 -16.28
C SER A 223 -13.16 -17.33 -17.17
N SER A 224 -14.37 -17.40 -16.61
CA SER A 224 -15.61 -17.06 -17.29
C SER A 224 -16.64 -16.51 -16.30
N PHE A 225 -17.67 -15.82 -16.82
CA PHE A 225 -18.78 -15.33 -16.00
C PHE A 225 -19.52 -16.50 -15.35
N THR A 226 -19.28 -16.69 -14.06
CA THR A 226 -19.89 -17.75 -13.26
C THR A 226 -21.08 -17.20 -12.50
N ARG A 227 -22.29 -17.54 -12.94
CA ARG A 227 -23.53 -17.14 -12.26
C ARG A 227 -23.67 -17.92 -10.97
N VAL A 228 -24.09 -17.22 -9.92
CA VAL A 228 -24.31 -17.80 -8.60
C VAL A 228 -25.64 -17.32 -8.04
N LYS A 229 -26.36 -18.25 -7.42
CA LYS A 229 -27.53 -17.95 -6.63
C LYS A 229 -27.13 -17.97 -5.15
N LEU A 230 -27.21 -16.80 -4.51
CA LEU A 230 -27.08 -16.65 -3.07
C LEU A 230 -28.48 -16.72 -2.43
N THR A 231 -28.62 -17.53 -1.39
CA THR A 231 -29.86 -17.67 -0.64
C THR A 231 -29.58 -17.51 0.85
N GLY A 232 -30.13 -16.46 1.45
CA GLY A 232 -30.15 -16.24 2.90
C GLY A 232 -31.45 -16.74 3.52
N LYS A 233 -31.82 -16.19 4.67
CA LYS A 233 -33.05 -16.57 5.40
C LYS A 233 -34.32 -16.16 4.66
N GLU A 234 -34.36 -14.91 4.21
CA GLU A 234 -35.56 -14.32 3.56
C GLU A 234 -35.24 -13.79 2.15
N LEU A 235 -33.97 -13.54 1.86
CA LEU A 235 -33.52 -12.91 0.63
C LEU A 235 -32.81 -13.91 -0.28
N SER A 236 -32.95 -13.70 -1.58
CA SER A 236 -32.14 -14.42 -2.57
C SER A 236 -31.66 -13.46 -3.65
N LEU A 237 -30.43 -13.66 -4.09
CA LEU A 237 -29.76 -12.84 -5.09
C LEU A 237 -29.19 -13.74 -6.18
N ASN A 238 -29.41 -13.38 -7.43
CA ASN A 238 -28.62 -13.90 -8.54
C ASN A 238 -27.52 -12.89 -8.85
N GLY A 239 -26.27 -13.34 -8.77
CA GLY A 239 -25.09 -12.53 -9.03
C GLY A 239 -24.07 -13.27 -9.88
N ASN A 240 -22.89 -12.68 -10.01
CA ASN A 240 -21.74 -13.34 -10.63
C ASN A 240 -20.59 -13.39 -9.64
N ILE A 241 -19.86 -14.50 -9.62
CA ILE A 241 -18.64 -14.58 -8.84
C ILE A 241 -17.62 -13.58 -9.40
N TYR A 242 -17.02 -12.81 -8.49
CA TYR A 242 -15.97 -11.84 -8.79
C TYR A 242 -14.59 -12.40 -8.52
N ASP A 243 -14.36 -12.94 -7.32
CA ASP A 243 -13.14 -13.65 -6.97
C ASP A 243 -13.42 -14.85 -6.07
N ILE A 244 -12.51 -15.83 -6.09
CA ILE A 244 -12.60 -17.10 -5.36
C ILE A 244 -11.25 -17.41 -4.70
N SER A 245 -11.29 -17.93 -3.49
CA SER A 245 -10.12 -18.46 -2.77
C SER A 245 -10.51 -19.65 -1.91
N LYS A 246 -9.51 -20.35 -1.35
CA LYS A 246 -9.76 -21.48 -0.44
C LYS A 246 -10.44 -21.04 0.87
N GLY A 247 -10.45 -19.74 1.17
CA GLY A 247 -11.14 -19.19 2.34
C GLY A 247 -12.57 -18.68 2.07
N GLY A 248 -13.01 -18.62 0.82
CA GLY A 248 -14.31 -18.03 0.46
C GLY A 248 -14.32 -17.37 -0.90
N LEU A 249 -15.42 -16.71 -1.22
CA LEU A 249 -15.66 -16.07 -2.52
C LEU A 249 -16.37 -14.72 -2.35
N SER A 250 -16.35 -13.92 -3.40
CA SER A 250 -17.19 -12.73 -3.49
C SER A 250 -18.06 -12.71 -4.73
N VAL A 251 -19.22 -12.09 -4.59
CA VAL A 251 -20.27 -12.05 -5.62
C VAL A 251 -20.65 -10.61 -5.91
N LEU A 252 -20.74 -10.25 -7.18
CA LEU A 252 -21.34 -9.00 -7.63
C LEU A 252 -22.83 -9.20 -7.91
N GLY A 253 -23.65 -8.40 -7.24
CA GLY A 253 -25.08 -8.26 -7.47
C GLY A 253 -25.41 -6.89 -8.05
N SER A 254 -26.38 -6.84 -8.97
CA SER A 254 -26.95 -5.58 -9.47
C SER A 254 -28.00 -4.99 -8.52
N GLN A 255 -28.48 -5.78 -7.57
CA GLN A 255 -29.44 -5.34 -6.55
C GLN A 255 -28.68 -5.04 -5.25
N ASP A 256 -29.07 -3.95 -4.58
CA ASP A 256 -28.60 -3.64 -3.23
C ASP A 256 -29.48 -4.35 -2.18
N LEU A 257 -29.38 -5.68 -2.15
CA LEU A 257 -30.01 -6.46 -1.08
C LEU A 257 -29.17 -6.35 0.19
N LYS A 258 -29.83 -6.10 1.31
CA LYS A 258 -29.21 -6.02 2.64
C LYS A 258 -29.42 -7.34 3.38
N PHE A 259 -28.42 -8.22 3.31
CA PHE A 259 -28.34 -9.36 4.20
C PHE A 259 -27.87 -8.91 5.60
N ASP A 260 -28.21 -9.68 6.62
CA ASP A 260 -27.78 -9.42 7.99
C ASP A 260 -26.25 -9.58 8.12
N GLU A 261 -25.65 -8.87 9.07
CA GLU A 261 -24.23 -9.04 9.36
C GLU A 261 -23.96 -10.47 9.85
N LYS A 262 -22.93 -11.12 9.29
CA LYS A 262 -22.58 -12.54 9.57
C LYS A 262 -23.70 -13.53 9.26
N GLU A 263 -24.64 -13.17 8.39
CA GLU A 263 -25.65 -14.12 7.92
C GLU A 263 -24.98 -15.30 7.19
N ILE A 264 -25.49 -16.50 7.43
CA ILE A 264 -25.09 -17.70 6.69
C ILE A 264 -25.90 -17.76 5.38
N LEU A 265 -25.20 -17.74 4.26
CA LEU A 265 -25.73 -17.75 2.91
C LEU A 265 -25.35 -19.04 2.20
N ASN A 266 -26.31 -19.64 1.51
CA ASN A 266 -26.05 -20.76 0.61
C ASN A 266 -25.75 -20.24 -0.80
N ALA A 267 -24.57 -20.55 -1.33
CA ALA A 267 -24.17 -20.25 -2.69
C ALA A 267 -24.25 -21.49 -3.57
N ASN A 268 -25.08 -21.44 -4.62
CA ASN A 268 -25.18 -22.49 -5.63
C ASN A 268 -24.72 -21.99 -6.99
N PHE A 269 -23.78 -22.70 -7.62
CA PHE A 269 -23.22 -22.35 -8.93
C PHE A 269 -22.57 -23.57 -9.58
N ASP A 270 -22.32 -23.48 -10.88
CA ASP A 270 -21.65 -24.53 -11.64
C ASP A 270 -20.20 -24.16 -11.95
N ILE A 271 -19.29 -25.13 -11.86
CA ILE A 271 -17.91 -25.02 -12.31
C ILE A 271 -17.59 -26.10 -13.35
N PHE A 272 -16.59 -25.84 -14.19
CA PHE A 272 -16.16 -26.78 -15.22
C PHE A 272 -14.74 -27.28 -14.88
N LEU A 273 -14.62 -28.61 -14.74
CA LEU A 273 -13.36 -29.31 -14.40
C LEU A 273 -13.07 -30.34 -15.50
N ASP A 274 -12.26 -29.99 -16.50
CA ASP A 274 -11.81 -30.76 -17.70
C ASP A 274 -12.88 -31.42 -18.58
N SER A 275 -14.05 -31.67 -18.04
CA SER A 275 -15.19 -32.27 -18.69
C SER A 275 -16.08 -31.17 -19.26
N SER A 276 -16.82 -31.53 -20.32
CA SER A 276 -17.86 -30.69 -20.87
C SER A 276 -19.08 -30.55 -19.94
N GLU A 277 -19.16 -31.36 -18.88
CA GLU A 277 -20.30 -31.37 -17.97
C GLU A 277 -20.03 -30.45 -16.76
N PRO A 278 -20.98 -29.56 -16.42
CA PRO A 278 -20.87 -28.71 -15.25
C PRO A 278 -20.95 -29.54 -13.96
N THR A 279 -20.07 -29.26 -13.02
CA THR A 279 -20.18 -29.75 -11.64
C THR A 279 -20.87 -28.71 -10.80
N ASN A 280 -22.02 -29.06 -10.22
CA ASN A 280 -22.73 -28.16 -9.32
C ASN A 280 -22.04 -28.10 -7.96
N ILE A 281 -21.81 -26.87 -7.49
CA ILE A 281 -21.19 -26.54 -6.23
C ILE A 281 -22.23 -25.88 -5.34
N ASN A 282 -22.28 -26.34 -4.09
CA ASN A 282 -23.12 -25.77 -3.05
C ASN A 282 -22.25 -25.49 -1.82
N LEU A 283 -22.15 -24.23 -1.44
CA LEU A 283 -21.32 -23.77 -0.32
C LEU A 283 -22.15 -23.01 0.69
N GLU A 284 -21.95 -23.32 1.96
CA GLU A 284 -22.41 -22.54 3.09
C GLU A 284 -21.34 -21.49 3.44
N LEU A 285 -21.72 -20.21 3.38
CA LEU A 285 -20.79 -19.09 3.51
C LEU A 285 -21.29 -18.08 4.54
N GLU A 286 -20.41 -17.58 5.39
CA GLU A 286 -20.73 -16.46 6.29
C GLU A 286 -20.44 -15.12 5.60
N LEU A 287 -21.40 -14.20 5.62
CA LEU A 287 -21.22 -12.85 5.09
C LEU A 287 -20.26 -12.02 5.95
N VAL A 288 -19.16 -11.58 5.36
CA VAL A 288 -18.13 -10.77 6.04
C VAL A 288 -18.30 -9.28 5.74
N ALA A 289 -18.65 -8.92 4.50
CA ALA A 289 -18.82 -7.53 4.12
C ALA A 289 -19.73 -7.36 2.90
N GLN A 290 -20.36 -6.18 2.80
CA GLN A 290 -21.13 -5.72 1.66
C GLN A 290 -20.55 -4.36 1.23
N ILE A 291 -19.97 -4.28 0.03
CA ILE A 291 -19.19 -3.11 -0.41
C ILE A 291 -19.72 -2.60 -1.75
N ASN A 292 -19.94 -1.29 -1.87
CA ASN A 292 -20.24 -0.65 -3.15
C ASN A 292 -19.02 -0.74 -4.07
N TYR A 293 -19.19 -1.29 -5.27
CA TYR A 293 -18.13 -1.47 -6.25
C TYR A 293 -18.63 -1.15 -7.67
N ASN A 294 -18.18 -0.03 -8.24
CA ASN A 294 -18.48 0.38 -9.62
C ASN A 294 -19.99 0.33 -9.99
N GLY A 295 -20.86 0.73 -9.06
CA GLY A 295 -22.32 0.71 -9.26
C GLY A 295 -22.99 -0.65 -9.00
N PHE A 296 -22.25 -1.65 -8.55
CA PHE A 296 -22.74 -2.94 -8.08
C PHE A 296 -22.52 -3.10 -6.57
N MET A 297 -23.21 -4.05 -5.96
CA MET A 297 -22.92 -4.50 -4.61
C MET A 297 -22.03 -5.74 -4.65
N ARG A 298 -20.91 -5.69 -3.95
CA ARG A 298 -20.00 -6.82 -3.75
C ARG A 298 -20.23 -7.45 -2.38
N TYR A 299 -20.69 -8.69 -2.39
CA TYR A 299 -20.91 -9.52 -1.22
C TYR A 299 -19.66 -10.37 -0.98
N CYS A 300 -18.91 -10.07 0.06
CA CYS A 300 -17.69 -10.79 0.44
C CYS A 300 -18.02 -11.81 1.53
N MET A 301 -17.76 -13.09 1.28
CA MET A 301 -18.14 -14.16 2.19
C MET A 301 -16.98 -15.12 2.44
N GLN A 302 -17.00 -15.77 3.61
CA GLN A 302 -16.03 -16.77 4.02
C GLN A 302 -16.67 -18.15 4.15
N LEU A 303 -15.90 -19.21 3.86
CA LEU A 303 -16.37 -20.59 4.02
C LEU A 303 -16.63 -20.92 5.48
N THR A 304 -17.77 -21.57 5.74
CA THR A 304 -18.01 -22.22 7.03
C THR A 304 -17.26 -23.56 7.09
N PRO A 305 -16.92 -24.07 8.29
CA PRO A 305 -16.20 -25.33 8.45
C PRO A 305 -16.95 -26.59 7.96
N ASN A 306 -18.25 -26.48 7.67
CA ASN A 306 -19.11 -27.62 7.34
C ASN A 306 -19.07 -28.02 5.85
N ASN A 307 -18.39 -27.25 5.01
CA ASN A 307 -18.34 -27.50 3.57
C ASN A 307 -17.44 -28.69 3.22
N ASP A 308 -17.88 -29.50 2.25
CA ASP A 308 -16.95 -30.36 1.49
C ASP A 308 -16.29 -29.52 0.40
N THR A 309 -15.06 -29.09 0.66
CA THR A 309 -14.34 -28.12 -0.18
C THR A 309 -13.45 -28.78 -1.22
N LYS A 310 -13.32 -30.12 -1.28
CA LYS A 310 -12.27 -30.77 -2.08
C LYS A 310 -12.33 -30.41 -3.56
N VAL A 311 -13.52 -30.48 -4.15
CA VAL A 311 -13.75 -30.15 -5.57
C VAL A 311 -13.51 -28.67 -5.84
N PHE A 312 -13.95 -27.81 -4.92
CA PHE A 312 -13.80 -26.38 -4.99
C PHE A 312 -12.32 -25.94 -4.87
N GLU A 313 -11.56 -26.55 -3.97
CA GLU A 313 -10.12 -26.30 -3.81
C GLU A 313 -9.33 -26.74 -5.04
N ASN A 314 -9.65 -27.91 -5.60
CA ASN A 314 -9.04 -28.37 -6.85
C ASN A 314 -9.29 -27.41 -8.02
N PHE A 315 -10.50 -26.85 -8.10
CA PHE A 315 -10.83 -25.83 -9.10
C PHE A 315 -9.96 -24.57 -8.93
N ILE A 316 -9.76 -24.11 -7.70
CA ILE A 316 -8.94 -22.93 -7.41
C ILE A 316 -7.48 -23.19 -7.79
N ASP A 317 -6.91 -24.33 -7.37
CA ASP A 317 -5.51 -24.68 -7.66
C ASP A 317 -5.27 -24.73 -9.17
N ARG A 318 -6.18 -25.37 -9.90
CA ARG A 318 -6.15 -25.37 -11.35
C ARG A 318 -6.24 -23.97 -11.95
N ARG A 319 -7.14 -23.11 -11.46
CA ARG A 319 -7.26 -21.75 -11.98
C ARG A 319 -5.97 -20.96 -11.76
N VAL A 320 -5.27 -21.17 -10.65
CA VAL A 320 -3.92 -20.60 -10.42
C VAL A 320 -2.96 -21.05 -11.52
N ASP A 321 -2.91 -22.35 -11.83
CA ASP A 321 -2.04 -22.89 -12.88
C ASP A 321 -2.38 -22.31 -14.26
N GLU A 322 -3.67 -22.26 -14.61
CA GLU A 322 -4.14 -21.66 -15.87
C GLU A 322 -3.76 -20.19 -15.99
N THR A 323 -3.93 -19.39 -14.93
CA THR A 323 -3.53 -17.98 -14.89
C THR A 323 -2.02 -17.83 -15.12
N LEU A 324 -1.20 -18.69 -14.52
CA LEU A 324 0.25 -18.67 -14.71
C LEU A 324 0.63 -19.07 -16.15
N GLU A 325 -0.06 -20.04 -16.74
CA GLU A 325 0.12 -20.42 -18.14
C GLU A 325 -0.29 -19.31 -19.12
N GLU A 326 -1.41 -18.62 -18.86
CA GLU A 326 -1.86 -17.46 -19.61
C GLU A 326 -0.80 -16.36 -19.59
N LEU A 327 -0.25 -16.05 -18.41
CA LEU A 327 0.83 -15.08 -18.27
C LEU A 327 2.09 -15.51 -19.01
N ARG A 328 2.52 -16.77 -18.92
CA ARG A 328 3.67 -17.30 -19.66
C ARG A 328 3.46 -17.20 -21.18
N LYS A 329 2.25 -17.47 -21.67
CA LYS A 329 1.91 -17.28 -23.10
C LYS A 329 2.05 -15.82 -23.52
N GLN A 330 1.67 -14.87 -22.66
CA GLN A 330 1.91 -13.45 -22.93
C GLN A 330 3.40 -13.10 -22.96
N VAL A 331 4.21 -13.65 -22.06
CA VAL A 331 5.69 -13.47 -22.09
C VAL A 331 6.28 -13.90 -23.44
N ASN A 332 5.82 -15.03 -23.99
CA ASN A 332 6.30 -15.54 -25.28
C ASN A 332 5.99 -14.62 -26.48
N LEU A 333 5.09 -13.64 -26.34
CA LEU A 333 4.85 -12.63 -27.39
C LEU A 333 5.97 -11.59 -27.47
N TYR A 334 6.86 -11.55 -26.48
CA TYR A 334 7.94 -10.58 -26.35
C TYR A 334 9.34 -11.20 -26.47
N ARG A 335 9.42 -12.52 -26.74
CA ARG A 335 10.66 -13.27 -26.96
C ARG A 335 10.77 -13.67 -28.43
#